data_AF-A0A846H9Y7-F1
#
_entry.id   AF-A0A846H9Y7-F1
#
_cell.length_a   1.000
_cell.length_b   1.000
_cell.length_c   1.000
_cell.angle_alpha   90.00
_cell.angle_beta   90.00
_cell.angle_gamma   90.00
#
_symmetry.space_group_name_H-M   'P 1'
#
loop_
_entity.id
_entity.type
_entity.pdbx_description
1 polymer ?
#
loop_
_entity_poly.entity_id
_entity_poly.type
_entity_poly.pdbx_seq_one_letter_code
_entity_poly.pdbx_strand_id
1 'polypeptide(L)'
;MTKHANQPFLAFLKVALLGVSFPLFLTSHNWAQANTKQDNSLVYAQTPAKSTPQASQPAEVKKTTPTQQEKQEKKEKDDYSDVRGSAAKALGNLGNTSETVLQGLLGCLKDDDSGVRGNAAGALGKLGNTSETVLQGLLGCLKDDDDYVRYFAAEALGKLGNTSETVLQGLVGCLKDDDSGVRLRAAEALGKLGKPF
;
A
#
# COMPACT_ATOMS: atom_id res chain seq x y z
N MET A 1 -12.41 53.15 -7.27
CA MET A 1 -12.82 51.90 -7.96
C MET A 1 -11.97 51.71 -9.21
N THR A 2 -12.07 50.56 -9.89
CA THR A 2 -11.57 50.27 -11.26
C THR A 2 -10.07 50.40 -11.58
N LYS A 3 -9.36 49.26 -11.49
CA LYS A 3 -8.51 48.62 -12.52
C LYS A 3 -7.52 49.46 -13.36
N HIS A 4 -6.21 49.22 -13.16
CA HIS A 4 -5.22 48.86 -14.20
C HIS A 4 -4.27 47.81 -13.57
N ALA A 5 -3.76 46.73 -14.18
CA ALA A 5 -3.56 46.24 -15.56
C ALA A 5 -2.11 46.37 -16.09
N ASN A 6 -1.39 45.24 -16.02
CA ASN A 6 -0.19 44.82 -16.78
C ASN A 6 1.15 45.60 -16.77
N GLN A 7 2.16 44.96 -16.16
CA GLN A 7 3.48 44.59 -16.76
C GLN A 7 4.44 45.71 -17.25
N PRO A 8 5.67 45.38 -17.68
CA PRO A 8 6.70 44.57 -16.99
C PRO A 8 8.02 45.37 -16.82
N PHE A 9 8.94 44.89 -15.97
CA PHE A 9 10.34 45.35 -16.00
C PHE A 9 11.33 44.19 -16.19
N LEU A 10 12.29 44.42 -17.11
CA LEU A 10 13.18 43.41 -17.68
C LEU A 10 14.59 43.45 -17.08
N ALA A 11 15.15 42.26 -16.84
CA ALA A 11 16.55 41.95 -17.12
C ALA A 11 16.56 40.55 -17.78
N PHE A 12 16.98 40.36 -19.04
CA PHE A 12 18.36 40.45 -19.57
C PHE A 12 19.30 39.47 -18.82
N LEU A 13 20.09 38.57 -19.43
CA LEU A 13 20.66 38.44 -20.80
C LEU A 13 21.20 36.97 -20.93
N LYS A 14 21.24 36.16 -22.01
CA LYS A 14 20.88 36.09 -23.45
C LYS A 14 20.75 34.56 -23.81
N VAL A 15 20.12 34.05 -24.90
CA VAL A 15 20.56 33.92 -26.34
C VAL A 15 21.98 33.30 -26.45
N ALA A 16 22.33 32.23 -27.18
CA ALA A 16 21.89 31.56 -28.44
C ALA A 16 22.67 30.21 -28.59
N LEU A 17 22.56 29.31 -29.58
CA LEU A 17 21.61 28.99 -30.69
C LEU A 17 22.00 27.60 -31.29
N LEU A 18 21.12 27.03 -32.13
CA LEU A 18 21.36 26.00 -33.16
C LEU A 18 21.99 24.65 -32.75
N GLY A 19 21.30 23.55 -33.07
CA GLY A 19 21.88 22.21 -33.10
C GLY A 19 22.18 21.74 -34.52
N VAL A 20 23.22 20.92 -34.68
CA VAL A 20 23.47 20.04 -35.84
C VAL A 20 24.37 18.87 -35.38
N SER A 21 24.27 17.76 -36.12
CA SER A 21 25.24 16.65 -36.16
C SER A 21 25.49 15.82 -34.88
N PHE A 22 24.93 14.60 -34.92
CA PHE A 22 25.66 13.37 -34.52
C PHE A 22 27.05 13.35 -35.23
N PRO A 23 28.12 12.68 -34.73
CA PRO A 23 27.99 11.24 -34.50
C PRO A 23 28.96 10.50 -33.52
N LEU A 24 28.69 9.18 -33.43
CA LEU A 24 29.62 8.05 -33.23
C LEU A 24 30.13 7.68 -31.81
N PHE A 25 29.82 6.42 -31.45
CA PHE A 25 30.58 5.44 -30.64
C PHE A 25 30.80 5.68 -29.13
N LEU A 26 30.11 4.85 -28.35
CA LEU A 26 30.79 3.92 -27.44
C LEU A 26 30.09 2.54 -27.51
N THR A 27 30.84 1.44 -27.35
CA THR A 27 30.35 0.07 -27.66
C THR A 27 30.27 -0.83 -26.44
N SER A 28 29.14 -1.52 -26.26
CA SER A 28 29.06 -2.70 -25.38
C SER A 28 28.02 -3.74 -25.86
N HIS A 29 28.52 -4.94 -26.19
CA HIS A 29 27.88 -6.25 -26.04
C HIS A 29 26.39 -6.44 -26.37
N ASN A 30 26.08 -6.35 -27.67
CA ASN A 30 25.41 -7.41 -28.46
C ASN A 30 24.61 -8.50 -27.68
N TRP A 31 23.41 -8.17 -27.22
CA TRP A 31 22.31 -9.10 -26.98
C TRP A 31 21.32 -8.97 -28.16
N ALA A 32 20.75 -10.10 -28.63
CA ALA A 32 19.69 -10.26 -29.67
C ALA A 32 20.11 -10.91 -31.02
N GLN A 33 20.59 -12.17 -30.99
CA GLN A 33 20.53 -13.07 -32.15
C GLN A 33 20.06 -14.48 -31.76
N ALA A 34 18.74 -14.68 -31.68
CA ALA A 34 18.10 -15.99 -31.59
C ALA A 34 16.60 -15.93 -31.95
N ASN A 35 16.26 -15.64 -33.22
CA ASN A 35 14.95 -15.96 -33.84
C ASN A 35 14.92 -15.58 -35.34
N THR A 36 15.65 -16.32 -36.18
CA THR A 36 15.48 -16.29 -37.64
C THR A 36 14.69 -17.52 -38.09
N LYS A 37 13.60 -17.29 -38.82
CA LYS A 37 12.74 -18.34 -39.38
C LYS A 37 13.54 -19.21 -40.35
N GLN A 38 13.30 -20.52 -40.35
CA GLN A 38 13.51 -21.34 -41.55
C GLN A 38 12.18 -21.52 -42.28
N ASP A 39 12.27 -21.49 -43.61
CA ASP A 39 11.14 -21.54 -44.53
C ASP A 39 10.67 -22.98 -44.75
N ASN A 40 9.40 -23.16 -45.15
CA ASN A 40 8.76 -24.47 -45.28
C ASN A 40 8.06 -24.59 -46.64
N SER A 41 8.74 -25.20 -47.60
CA SER A 41 8.23 -25.42 -48.97
C SER A 41 8.23 -26.91 -49.31
N LEU A 42 7.14 -27.37 -49.93
CA LEU A 42 6.84 -28.78 -50.22
C LEU A 42 7.54 -29.22 -51.53
N VAL A 43 7.71 -30.52 -51.81
CA VAL A 43 6.71 -31.35 -52.54
C VAL A 43 7.16 -32.83 -52.60
N TYR A 44 6.17 -33.73 -52.72
CA TYR A 44 6.13 -35.21 -52.76
C TYR A 44 7.34 -35.96 -53.38
N ALA A 45 7.61 -37.24 -53.07
CA ALA A 45 6.78 -38.31 -52.47
C ALA A 45 7.64 -39.25 -51.54
N GLN A 46 7.34 -40.50 -51.13
CA GLN A 46 6.27 -41.48 -51.45
C GLN A 46 6.06 -42.50 -50.28
N THR A 47 5.45 -43.66 -50.52
CA THR A 47 5.07 -44.74 -49.56
C THR A 47 5.25 -46.14 -50.23
N PRO A 48 5.09 -47.33 -49.57
CA PRO A 48 4.54 -47.60 -48.23
C PRO A 48 5.22 -48.69 -47.35
N ALA A 49 4.85 -48.75 -46.06
CA ALA A 49 4.77 -49.99 -45.25
C ALA A 49 3.83 -49.81 -44.05
N LYS A 50 3.23 -50.90 -43.53
CA LYS A 50 2.19 -50.91 -42.48
C LYS A 50 2.75 -50.85 -41.06
N SER A 51 2.16 -50.00 -40.19
CA SER A 51 1.62 -50.44 -38.87
C SER A 51 0.83 -49.32 -38.15
N THR A 52 -0.17 -49.74 -37.37
CA THR A 52 -0.99 -48.94 -36.44
C THR A 52 -1.53 -49.89 -35.36
N PRO A 53 -2.04 -49.41 -34.21
CA PRO A 53 -2.01 -48.05 -33.66
C PRO A 53 -1.46 -47.97 -32.22
N GLN A 54 -1.16 -46.76 -31.72
CA GLN A 54 -1.33 -46.43 -30.30
C GLN A 54 -1.58 -44.93 -30.15
N ALA A 55 -2.58 -44.53 -29.36
CA ALA A 55 -2.84 -43.12 -29.03
C ALA A 55 -2.24 -42.78 -27.67
N SER A 56 -1.37 -41.76 -27.62
CA SER A 56 -0.85 -41.20 -26.37
C SER A 56 -1.76 -40.08 -25.87
N GLN A 57 -2.11 -40.12 -24.59
CA GLN A 57 -2.93 -39.09 -23.93
C GLN A 57 -2.14 -37.78 -23.77
N PRO A 58 -2.81 -36.61 -23.76
CA PRO A 58 -2.15 -35.34 -23.42
C PRO A 58 -1.68 -35.34 -21.97
N ALA A 59 -0.51 -34.75 -21.71
CA ALA A 59 0.12 -34.77 -20.40
C ALA A 59 -0.68 -33.97 -19.35
N GLU A 60 -0.92 -34.59 -18.20
CA GLU A 60 -1.59 -33.97 -17.06
C GLU A 60 -0.70 -32.89 -16.42
N VAL A 61 -1.20 -31.65 -16.34
CA VAL A 61 -0.44 -30.52 -15.77
C VAL A 61 -0.37 -30.69 -14.25
N LYS A 62 0.77 -31.18 -13.76
CA LYS A 62 1.04 -31.26 -12.32
C LYS A 62 0.94 -29.87 -11.69
N LYS A 63 -0.10 -29.69 -10.89
CA LYS A 63 -0.34 -28.51 -10.05
C LYS A 63 0.79 -28.40 -9.02
N THR A 64 1.75 -27.52 -9.29
CA THR A 64 2.95 -27.32 -8.45
C THR A 64 2.56 -26.74 -7.09
N THR A 65 2.99 -27.41 -6.02
CA THR A 65 2.91 -26.85 -4.66
C THR A 65 3.76 -25.57 -4.58
N PRO A 66 3.24 -24.46 -4.05
CA PRO A 66 4.02 -23.23 -3.89
C PRO A 66 5.24 -23.48 -2.99
N THR A 67 6.41 -23.04 -3.42
CA THR A 67 7.66 -23.27 -2.69
C THR A 67 7.85 -22.21 -1.58
N GLN A 68 8.73 -22.51 -0.62
CA GLN A 68 9.05 -21.62 0.51
C GLN A 68 9.50 -20.20 0.08
N GLN A 69 9.95 -20.04 -1.17
CA GLN A 69 10.45 -18.79 -1.75
C GLN A 69 9.33 -17.73 -1.91
N GLU A 70 8.11 -18.12 -2.30
CA GLU A 70 6.96 -17.19 -2.36
C GLU A 70 6.65 -16.58 -0.98
N LYS A 71 6.98 -17.30 0.10
CA LYS A 71 6.82 -16.82 1.48
C LYS A 71 7.97 -15.90 1.93
N GLN A 72 9.04 -15.77 1.14
CA GLN A 72 10.17 -14.88 1.40
C GLN A 72 10.09 -13.58 0.58
N GLU A 73 9.54 -13.62 -0.64
CA GLU A 73 9.43 -12.43 -1.51
C GLU A 73 8.56 -11.29 -0.92
N LYS A 74 7.58 -11.59 -0.04
CA LYS A 74 6.73 -10.55 0.59
C LYS A 74 7.44 -9.71 1.69
N LYS A 75 8.78 -9.67 1.73
CA LYS A 75 9.54 -9.02 2.82
C LYS A 75 10.73 -8.13 2.46
N GLU A 76 10.94 -7.78 1.18
CA GLU A 76 11.73 -6.58 0.84
C GLU A 76 10.79 -5.36 0.83
N LYS A 77 10.62 -4.74 1.99
CA LYS A 77 9.64 -3.66 2.21
C LYS A 77 10.24 -2.52 3.01
N ASP A 78 10.87 -1.60 2.27
CA ASP A 78 11.21 -0.23 2.65
C ASP A 78 11.95 -0.05 4.00
N ASP A 79 13.27 0.16 3.90
CA ASP A 79 14.32 0.09 4.93
C ASP A 79 14.17 1.10 6.11
N TYR A 80 13.11 1.91 6.11
CA TYR A 80 12.85 2.95 7.11
C TYR A 80 11.44 2.88 7.75
N SER A 81 10.70 1.80 7.54
CA SER A 81 9.40 1.53 8.22
C SER A 81 9.51 1.65 9.75
N ASP A 82 10.52 1.03 10.37
CA ASP A 82 10.82 1.16 11.81
C ASP A 82 11.02 2.62 12.26
N VAL A 83 11.65 3.44 11.42
CA VAL A 83 11.89 4.87 11.69
C VAL A 83 10.58 5.65 11.64
N ARG A 84 9.72 5.39 10.65
CA ARG A 84 8.40 6.04 10.53
C ARG A 84 7.45 5.64 11.67
N GLY A 85 7.41 4.36 12.01
CA GLY A 85 6.61 3.84 13.13
C GLY A 85 7.08 4.42 14.47
N SER A 86 8.39 4.51 14.67
CA SER A 86 9.00 5.17 15.84
C SER A 86 8.67 6.67 15.90
N ALA A 87 8.71 7.37 14.77
CA ALA A 87 8.34 8.79 14.69
C ALA A 87 6.86 9.02 15.01
N ALA A 88 5.94 8.24 14.43
CA ALA A 88 4.51 8.30 14.75
C ALA A 88 4.24 8.06 16.25
N LYS A 89 4.88 7.04 16.82
CA LYS A 89 4.82 6.72 18.26
C LYS A 89 5.38 7.83 19.14
N ALA A 90 6.46 8.50 18.71
CA ALA A 90 7.05 9.64 19.40
C ALA A 90 6.14 10.88 19.36
N LEU A 91 5.52 11.19 18.21
CA LEU A 91 4.55 12.28 18.08
C LEU A 91 3.33 12.08 19.00
N GLY A 92 2.79 10.85 19.07
CA GLY A 92 1.72 10.51 20.01
C GLY A 92 2.12 10.57 21.48
N ASN A 93 3.40 10.36 21.81
CA ASN A 93 3.94 10.52 23.17
C ASN A 93 4.25 11.99 23.52
N LEU A 94 4.51 12.85 22.53
CA LEU A 94 4.82 14.27 22.72
C LEU A 94 3.58 15.09 23.15
N GLY A 95 2.37 14.58 22.91
CA GLY A 95 1.12 15.26 23.28
C GLY A 95 0.79 16.50 22.43
N ASN A 96 1.57 16.78 21.37
CA ASN A 96 1.36 17.94 20.51
C ASN A 96 0.20 17.69 19.53
N THR A 97 -0.91 18.39 19.73
CA THR A 97 -2.14 18.28 18.94
C THR A 97 -2.22 19.27 17.76
N SER A 98 -1.09 19.84 17.33
CA SER A 98 -1.09 20.78 16.20
C SER A 98 -1.50 20.12 14.88
N GLU A 99 -2.10 20.91 13.98
CA GLU A 99 -2.62 20.44 12.69
C GLU A 99 -1.54 19.70 11.88
N THR A 100 -0.30 20.19 11.87
CA THR A 100 0.83 19.53 11.18
C THR A 100 1.11 18.12 11.72
N VAL A 101 0.98 17.91 13.03
CA VAL A 101 1.18 16.58 13.65
C VAL A 101 0.01 15.66 13.33
N LEU A 102 -1.23 16.18 13.40
CA LEU A 102 -2.43 15.42 13.06
C LEU A 102 -2.43 14.98 11.59
N GLN A 103 -2.14 15.89 10.66
CA GLN A 103 -2.05 15.59 9.23
C GLN A 103 -0.90 14.62 8.91
N GLY A 104 0.25 14.73 9.60
CA GLY A 104 1.34 13.77 9.49
C GLY A 104 0.92 12.35 9.90
N LEU A 105 0.27 12.21 11.06
CA LEU A 105 -0.24 10.93 11.55
C LEU A 105 -1.38 10.36 10.67
N LEU A 106 -2.26 11.22 10.15
CA LEU A 106 -3.31 10.85 9.18
C LEU A 106 -2.72 10.37 7.84
N GLY A 107 -1.55 10.88 7.45
CA GLY A 107 -0.75 10.32 6.35
C GLY A 107 -0.23 8.92 6.68
N CYS A 108 0.35 8.74 7.88
CA CYS A 108 0.86 7.45 8.34
C CYS A 108 -0.21 6.36 8.51
N LEU A 109 -1.51 6.70 8.63
CA LEU A 109 -2.60 5.70 8.55
C LEU A 109 -2.73 5.04 7.16
N LYS A 110 -2.03 5.55 6.15
CA LYS A 110 -2.01 5.03 4.77
C LYS A 110 -0.62 4.55 4.34
N ASP A 111 0.28 4.36 5.29
CA ASP A 111 1.60 3.78 5.02
C ASP A 111 1.45 2.33 4.53
N ASP A 112 2.31 1.88 3.62
CA ASP A 112 2.32 0.50 3.19
C ASP A 112 2.57 -0.45 4.36
N ASP A 113 3.37 -0.03 5.35
CA ASP A 113 3.68 -0.83 6.53
C ASP A 113 2.64 -0.75 7.66
N SER A 114 2.17 -1.93 8.11
CA SER A 114 1.16 -2.06 9.15
C SER A 114 1.68 -1.71 10.55
N GLY A 115 2.98 -1.88 10.81
CA GLY A 115 3.63 -1.34 12.00
C GLY A 115 3.54 0.18 12.05
N VAL A 116 3.77 0.86 10.93
CA VAL A 116 3.58 2.32 10.83
C VAL A 116 2.11 2.72 11.01
N ARG A 117 1.17 2.07 10.29
CA ARG A 117 -0.28 2.35 10.40
C ARG A 117 -0.80 2.18 11.83
N GLY A 118 -0.46 1.08 12.49
CA GLY A 118 -0.89 0.79 13.87
C GLY A 118 -0.28 1.73 14.90
N ASN A 119 1.00 2.09 14.77
CA ASN A 119 1.62 3.11 15.62
C ASN A 119 0.97 4.49 15.43
N ALA A 120 0.57 4.85 14.21
CA ALA A 120 -0.14 6.10 13.92
C ALA A 120 -1.58 6.11 14.47
N ALA A 121 -2.32 5.01 14.36
CA ALA A 121 -3.64 4.87 14.98
C ALA A 121 -3.56 5.00 16.51
N GLY A 122 -2.63 4.28 17.13
CA GLY A 122 -2.36 4.37 18.57
C GLY A 122 -1.83 5.74 19.02
N ALA A 123 -1.17 6.50 18.14
CA ALA A 123 -0.75 7.88 18.40
C ALA A 123 -1.94 8.87 18.38
N LEU A 124 -2.80 8.80 17.38
CA LEU A 124 -4.02 9.62 17.31
C LEU A 124 -4.93 9.38 18.52
N GLY A 125 -5.09 8.12 18.94
CA GLY A 125 -5.82 7.76 20.16
C GLY A 125 -5.22 8.29 21.47
N LYS A 126 -3.91 8.61 21.50
CA LYS A 126 -3.26 9.30 22.65
C LYS A 126 -3.43 10.80 22.60
N LEU A 127 -3.41 11.39 21.41
CA LEU A 127 -3.55 12.84 21.21
C LEU A 127 -4.95 13.38 21.53
N GLY A 128 -5.96 12.51 21.69
CA GLY A 128 -7.29 12.90 22.17
C GLY A 128 -8.10 13.75 21.19
N ASN A 129 -7.63 13.92 19.95
CA ASN A 129 -8.32 14.74 18.95
C ASN A 129 -9.54 14.01 18.38
N THR A 130 -10.72 14.57 18.60
CA THR A 130 -12.03 14.00 18.21
C THR A 130 -12.60 14.61 16.93
N SER A 131 -11.76 15.22 16.08
CA SER A 131 -12.21 15.76 14.79
C SER A 131 -12.68 14.65 13.84
N GLU A 132 -13.63 14.98 12.97
CA GLU A 132 -14.21 14.04 12.01
C GLU A 132 -13.14 13.37 11.14
N THR A 133 -12.10 14.10 10.72
CA THR A 133 -10.99 13.56 9.94
C THR A 133 -10.22 12.46 10.68
N VAL A 134 -10.00 12.63 11.99
CA VAL A 134 -9.34 11.62 12.85
C VAL A 134 -10.25 10.42 13.08
N LEU A 135 -11.54 10.65 13.34
CA LEU A 135 -12.52 9.58 13.52
C LEU A 135 -12.67 8.74 12.25
N GLN A 136 -12.82 9.36 11.08
CA GLN A 136 -12.92 8.67 9.79
C GLN A 136 -11.64 7.93 9.41
N GLY A 137 -10.47 8.49 9.74
CA GLY A 137 -9.18 7.79 9.58
C GLY A 137 -9.14 6.49 10.38
N LEU A 138 -9.44 6.56 11.68
CA LEU A 138 -9.47 5.40 12.58
C LEU A 138 -10.58 4.39 12.21
N LEU A 139 -11.74 4.86 11.75
CA LEU A 139 -12.82 4.01 11.22
C LEU A 139 -12.44 3.26 9.95
N GLY A 140 -11.56 3.83 9.11
CA GLY A 140 -10.92 3.11 8.01
C GLY A 140 -10.02 1.99 8.53
N CYS A 141 -9.18 2.29 9.51
CA CYS A 141 -8.26 1.33 10.13
C CYS A 141 -8.93 0.17 10.90
N LEU A 142 -10.23 0.25 11.23
CA LEU A 142 -11.00 -0.91 11.71
C LEU A 142 -11.23 -2.00 10.64
N LYS A 143 -10.91 -1.72 9.37
CA LYS A 143 -11.07 -2.62 8.22
C LYS A 143 -9.75 -2.95 7.53
N ASP A 144 -8.64 -2.69 8.22
CA ASP A 144 -7.28 -2.93 7.74
C ASP A 144 -6.98 -4.44 7.57
N ASP A 145 -6.05 -4.81 6.68
CA ASP A 145 -5.71 -6.23 6.46
C ASP A 145 -4.94 -6.82 7.66
N ASP A 146 -4.21 -5.99 8.40
CA ASP A 146 -3.39 -6.39 9.53
C ASP A 146 -4.11 -6.21 10.89
N ASP A 147 -4.13 -7.26 11.72
CA ASP A 147 -4.79 -7.24 13.03
C ASP A 147 -4.18 -6.24 14.01
N TYR A 148 -2.88 -5.93 13.91
CA TYR A 148 -2.21 -4.91 14.71
C TYR A 148 -2.83 -3.53 14.49
N VAL A 149 -3.19 -3.22 13.24
CA VAL A 149 -3.80 -1.93 12.87
C VAL A 149 -5.24 -1.87 13.36
N ARG A 150 -6.03 -2.92 13.15
CA ARG A 150 -7.41 -3.01 13.66
C ARG A 150 -7.47 -2.92 15.18
N TYR A 151 -6.54 -3.57 15.88
CA TYR A 151 -6.39 -3.54 17.34
C TYR A 151 -6.14 -2.12 17.85
N PHE A 152 -5.18 -1.39 17.26
CA PHE A 152 -4.87 -0.02 17.69
C PHE A 152 -5.95 0.99 17.28
N ALA A 153 -6.65 0.78 16.17
CA ALA A 153 -7.81 1.58 15.78
C ALA A 153 -8.99 1.42 16.76
N ALA A 154 -9.30 0.18 17.18
CA ALA A 154 -10.33 -0.08 18.19
C ALA A 154 -9.95 0.50 19.56
N GLU A 155 -8.69 0.34 19.99
CA GLU A 155 -8.18 0.93 21.22
C GLU A 155 -8.22 2.47 21.18
N ALA A 156 -7.87 3.08 20.04
CA ALA A 156 -7.88 4.53 19.85
C ALA A 156 -9.29 5.12 19.90
N LEU A 157 -10.27 4.54 19.16
CA LEU A 157 -11.66 5.00 19.21
C LEU A 157 -12.26 4.89 20.62
N GLY A 158 -11.94 3.83 21.35
CA GLY A 158 -12.31 3.69 22.77
C GLY A 158 -11.66 4.70 23.71
N LYS A 159 -10.50 5.28 23.35
CA LYS A 159 -9.85 6.39 24.09
C LYS A 159 -10.41 7.75 23.72
N LEU A 160 -10.81 7.95 22.47
CA LEU A 160 -11.38 9.20 21.97
C LEU A 160 -12.81 9.49 22.50
N GLY A 161 -13.48 8.50 23.10
CA GLY A 161 -14.75 8.70 23.80
C GLY A 161 -15.94 9.09 22.91
N ASN A 162 -15.80 8.99 21.58
CA ASN A 162 -16.84 9.39 20.64
C ASN A 162 -17.96 8.34 20.58
N THR A 163 -19.16 8.71 21.02
CA THR A 163 -20.35 7.85 21.05
C THR A 163 -21.26 8.04 19.82
N SER A 164 -20.71 8.38 18.65
CA SER A 164 -21.51 8.43 17.42
C SER A 164 -21.88 7.03 16.94
N GLU A 165 -23.04 6.90 16.30
CA GLU A 165 -23.54 5.63 15.77
C GLU A 165 -22.50 4.95 14.85
N THR A 166 -21.79 5.73 14.02
CA THR A 166 -20.74 5.21 13.13
C THR A 166 -19.57 4.56 13.90
N VAL A 167 -19.15 5.15 15.03
CA VAL A 167 -18.10 4.60 15.89
C VAL A 167 -18.58 3.36 16.64
N LEU A 168 -19.81 3.39 17.16
CA LEU A 168 -20.43 2.24 17.83
C LEU A 168 -20.60 1.06 16.86
N GLN A 169 -21.13 1.28 15.66
CA GLN A 169 -21.30 0.24 14.64
C GLN A 169 -19.95 -0.32 14.16
N GLY A 170 -18.93 0.53 13.97
CA GLY A 170 -17.58 0.08 13.62
C GLY A 170 -17.01 -0.88 14.67
N LEU A 171 -17.05 -0.49 15.95
CA LEU A 171 -16.58 -1.32 17.06
C LEU A 171 -17.42 -2.59 17.26
N VAL A 172 -18.75 -2.53 17.07
CA VAL A 172 -19.64 -3.71 17.09
C VAL A 172 -19.31 -4.69 15.97
N GLY A 173 -18.84 -4.21 14.81
CA GLY A 173 -18.27 -5.06 13.75
C GLY A 173 -17.05 -5.84 14.24
N CYS A 174 -16.11 -5.16 14.88
CA CYS A 174 -14.87 -5.73 15.42
C CYS A 174 -15.07 -6.75 16.56
N LEU A 175 -16.27 -6.85 17.17
CA LEU A 175 -16.61 -7.96 18.08
C LEU A 175 -16.64 -9.32 17.37
N LYS A 176 -16.68 -9.34 16.03
CA LYS A 176 -16.68 -10.54 15.18
C LYS A 176 -15.39 -10.68 14.36
N ASP A 177 -14.34 -9.92 14.69
CA ASP A 177 -13.03 -10.04 14.04
C ASP A 177 -12.45 -11.45 14.23
N ASP A 178 -11.58 -11.90 13.32
CA ASP A 178 -10.90 -13.19 13.44
C ASP A 178 -9.84 -13.17 14.57
N ASP A 179 -9.20 -12.03 14.84
CA ASP A 179 -8.26 -11.92 15.96
C ASP A 179 -8.94 -11.67 17.32
N SER A 180 -8.42 -12.39 18.32
CA SER A 180 -8.80 -12.29 19.73
C SER A 180 -8.47 -10.95 20.40
N GLY A 181 -7.35 -10.31 20.04
CA GLY A 181 -6.96 -8.99 20.54
C GLY A 181 -7.85 -7.89 20.00
N VAL A 182 -8.19 -7.91 18.70
CA VAL A 182 -9.14 -6.98 18.08
C VAL A 182 -10.51 -7.10 18.75
N ARG A 183 -11.04 -8.34 18.91
CA ARG A 183 -12.31 -8.58 19.63
C ARG A 183 -12.28 -8.04 21.07
N LEU A 184 -11.17 -8.25 21.79
CA LEU A 184 -10.99 -7.74 23.15
C LEU A 184 -11.00 -6.21 23.21
N ARG A 185 -10.24 -5.52 22.33
CA ARG A 185 -10.21 -4.05 22.30
C ARG A 185 -11.53 -3.44 21.85
N ALA A 186 -12.25 -4.08 20.93
CA ALA A 186 -13.60 -3.69 20.56
C ALA A 186 -14.58 -3.78 21.76
N ALA A 187 -14.55 -4.88 22.52
CA ALA A 187 -15.36 -5.06 23.71
C ALA A 187 -15.02 -4.04 24.81
N GLU A 188 -13.72 -3.81 25.08
CA GLU A 188 -13.29 -2.77 26.02
C GLU A 188 -13.69 -1.37 25.58
N ALA A 189 -13.58 -1.04 24.28
CA ALA A 189 -13.93 0.27 23.75
C ALA A 189 -15.43 0.52 23.91
N LEU A 190 -16.28 -0.44 23.53
CA LEU A 190 -17.73 -0.36 23.75
C LEU A 190 -18.08 -0.28 25.24
N GLY A 191 -17.37 -0.99 26.11
CA GLY A 191 -17.53 -0.90 27.56
C GLY A 191 -17.12 0.46 28.17
N LYS A 192 -16.25 1.22 27.50
CA LYS A 192 -15.87 2.61 27.88
C LYS A 192 -16.84 3.65 27.31
N LEU A 193 -17.43 3.38 26.14
CA LEU A 193 -18.40 4.26 25.46
C LEU A 193 -19.82 4.10 26.00
N GLY A 194 -20.16 2.90 26.50
CA GLY A 194 -21.39 2.66 27.25
C GLY A 194 -21.37 3.38 28.59
N LYS A 195 -22.22 4.39 28.75
CA LYS A 195 -22.41 5.05 30.04
C LYS A 195 -22.97 4.05 31.07
N PRO A 196 -22.61 4.14 32.36
CA PRO A 196 -23.43 3.55 33.40
C PRO A 196 -24.84 4.18 33.36
N PHE A 197 -25.85 3.36 33.65
CA PHE A 197 -27.26 3.73 33.70
C PHE A 197 -27.58 4.60 34.92
#